data_AF-A0A368F809-F1
#
_entry.id   AF-A0A368F809-F1
#
_cell.length_a   1.000
_cell.length_b   1.000
_cell.length_c   1.000
_cell.angle_alpha   90.00
_cell.angle_beta   90.00
_cell.angle_gamma   90.00
#
_symmetry.space_group_name_H-M   'P 1'
#
loop_
_entity.id
_entity.type
_entity.pdbx_description
1 polymer ?
#
loop_
_entity_poly.entity_id
_entity_poly.type
_entity_poly.pdbx_seq_one_letter_code
_entity_poly.pdbx_strand_id
1 'polypeptide(L)'
;MRNYDFCGAASYSLGQLKHAYKVVIAGNHECTFDDSFLRASNREVEAKEMALKQALQASLASSKVTSPKSLLTNAIYLEDSVIELFGIIIYGTPWQPRVDNWAFNLSRGQPLLDKWNNIPAGVDVLLTHTPPLGE
;
A
#
# COMPACT_ATOMS: atom_id res chain seq x y z
N MET A 1 -7.40 8.54 -25.10
CA MET A 1 -6.96 7.51 -24.14
C MET A 1 -7.47 7.91 -22.77
N ARG A 2 -8.32 7.09 -22.13
CA ARG A 2 -8.79 7.34 -20.76
C ARG A 2 -7.66 6.93 -19.82
N ASN A 3 -7.01 7.89 -19.19
CA ASN A 3 -6.12 7.64 -18.05
C ASN A 3 -7.02 7.06 -16.93
N TYR A 4 -7.05 5.74 -16.81
CA TYR A 4 -7.70 5.08 -15.69
C TYR A 4 -6.81 5.30 -14.48
N ASP A 5 -7.17 6.31 -13.68
CA ASP A 5 -6.67 6.45 -12.34
C ASP A 5 -7.27 5.30 -11.50
N PHE A 6 -6.56 4.17 -11.43
CA PHE A 6 -7.00 2.94 -10.78
C PHE A 6 -7.44 3.19 -9.33
N CYS A 7 -6.78 4.13 -8.64
CA CYS A 7 -7.10 4.51 -7.28
C CYS A 7 -8.46 5.22 -7.19
N GLY A 8 -8.73 6.14 -8.12
CA GLY A 8 -10.03 6.81 -8.22
C GLY A 8 -11.17 5.83 -8.53
N ALA A 9 -10.93 4.84 -9.40
CA ALA A 9 -11.91 3.80 -9.70
C ALA A 9 -12.21 2.91 -8.48
N ALA A 10 -11.19 2.49 -7.75
CA ALA A 10 -11.35 1.72 -6.51
C ALA A 10 -12.13 2.51 -5.46
N SER A 11 -11.78 3.79 -5.24
CA SER A 11 -12.51 4.68 -4.34
C SER A 11 -13.98 4.79 -4.73
N TYR A 12 -14.28 4.97 -6.02
CA TYR A 12 -15.67 5.03 -6.50
C TYR A 12 -16.45 3.76 -6.18
N SER A 13 -15.89 2.58 -6.48
CA SER A 13 -16.51 1.29 -6.18
C SER A 13 -16.73 1.09 -4.67
N LEU A 14 -15.77 1.46 -3.84
CA LEU A 14 -15.90 1.42 -2.38
C LEU A 14 -17.04 2.33 -1.90
N GLY A 15 -17.22 3.49 -2.53
CA GLY A 15 -18.32 4.42 -2.24
C GLY A 15 -19.73 3.83 -2.46
N GLN A 16 -19.87 2.83 -3.34
CA GLN A 16 -21.16 2.17 -3.61
C GLN A 16 -21.52 1.08 -2.60
N LEU A 17 -20.57 0.65 -1.74
CA LEU A 17 -20.82 -0.37 -0.74
C LEU A 17 -21.59 0.21 0.45
N LYS A 18 -22.58 -0.54 0.94
CA LYS A 18 -23.45 -0.16 2.08
C LYS A 18 -22.74 0.01 3.43
N HIS A 19 -21.46 -0.38 3.52
CA HIS A 19 -20.70 -0.34 4.76
C HIS A 19 -20.38 1.12 5.13
N ALA A 20 -20.64 1.48 6.38
CA ALA A 20 -20.37 2.82 6.90
C ALA A 20 -18.87 3.14 6.90
N TYR A 21 -18.04 2.15 7.22
CA TYR A 21 -16.58 2.25 7.24
C TYR A 21 -15.98 1.18 6.34
N LYS A 22 -14.92 1.55 5.61
CA LYS A 22 -14.11 0.64 4.81
C LYS A 22 -12.66 0.91 5.19
N VAL A 23 -12.01 -0.05 5.82
CA VAL A 23 -10.60 0.04 6.18
C VAL A 23 -9.82 -0.77 5.16
N VAL A 24 -8.78 -0.17 4.59
CA VAL A 24 -7.98 -0.78 3.52
C VAL A 24 -6.49 -0.58 3.80
N ILE A 25 -5.69 -1.52 3.32
CA ILE A 25 -4.23 -1.44 3.25
C ILE A 25 -3.81 -1.61 1.79
N ALA A 26 -2.58 -1.23 1.46
CA ALA A 26 -1.98 -1.53 0.18
C ALA A 26 -1.38 -2.95 0.16
N GLY A 27 -1.11 -3.46 -1.03
CA GLY A 27 -0.32 -4.67 -1.28
C GLY A 27 0.77 -4.42 -2.31
N ASN A 28 1.40 -5.51 -2.79
CA ASN A 28 2.50 -5.40 -3.77
C ASN A 28 2.11 -4.71 -5.07
N HIS A 29 0.83 -4.74 -5.47
CA HIS A 29 0.33 -4.16 -6.71
C HIS A 29 0.15 -2.63 -6.67
N GLU A 30 0.08 -2.03 -5.48
CA GLU A 30 -0.10 -0.58 -5.30
C GLU A 30 1.25 0.14 -5.37
N CYS A 31 1.99 -0.02 -6.47
CA CYS A 31 3.34 0.50 -6.64
C CYS A 31 3.47 2.02 -6.46
N THR A 32 2.40 2.77 -6.73
CA THR A 32 2.37 4.22 -6.56
C THR A 32 2.19 4.67 -5.11
N PHE A 33 1.92 3.75 -4.19
CA PHE A 33 1.75 4.03 -2.76
C PHE A 33 3.07 3.81 -1.98
N ASP A 34 4.01 3.07 -2.55
CA ASP A 34 5.34 2.86 -1.99
C ASP A 34 6.33 3.88 -2.55
N ASP A 35 6.53 4.95 -1.78
CA ASP A 35 7.50 5.98 -2.06
C ASP A 35 8.93 5.44 -2.26
N SER A 36 9.31 4.40 -1.52
CA SER A 36 10.65 3.81 -1.61
C SER A 36 10.80 3.05 -2.93
N PHE A 37 9.75 2.37 -3.38
CA PHE A 37 9.70 1.73 -4.68
C PHE A 37 9.82 2.76 -5.82
N LEU A 38 9.11 3.88 -5.72
CA LEU A 38 9.18 4.97 -6.71
C LEU A 38 10.52 5.71 -6.72
N ARG A 39 11.18 5.84 -5.55
CA ARG A 39 12.46 6.54 -5.38
C ARG A 39 13.69 5.64 -5.59
N ALA A 40 13.55 4.32 -5.51
CA ALA A 40 14.67 3.38 -5.61
C ALA A 40 15.33 3.44 -6.99
N SER A 41 16.48 4.12 -7.07
CA SER A 41 17.40 4.14 -8.19
C SER A 41 18.59 3.21 -7.92
N ASN A 42 18.37 1.90 -7.79
CA ASN A 42 19.50 0.98 -7.65
C ASN A 42 20.14 0.70 -9.01
N ARG A 43 21.47 0.56 -9.01
CA ARG A 43 22.32 0.46 -10.22
C ARG A 43 22.20 -0.88 -10.97
N GLU A 44 21.41 -1.82 -10.46
CA GLU A 44 21.10 -3.12 -11.08
C GLU A 44 19.58 -3.32 -11.24
N VAL A 45 18.85 -2.26 -11.57
CA VAL A 45 17.43 -2.38 -11.91
C VAL A 45 17.32 -2.95 -13.33
N GLU A 46 16.71 -4.13 -13.47
CA GLU A 46 16.41 -4.71 -14.78
C GLU A 46 15.64 -3.70 -15.64
N ALA A 47 15.93 -3.64 -16.94
CA ALA A 47 15.37 -2.63 -17.85
C ALA A 47 13.83 -2.53 -17.80
N LYS A 48 13.14 -3.63 -17.50
CA LYS A 48 11.68 -3.68 -17.33
C LYS A 48 11.19 -2.91 -16.10
N GLU A 49 11.88 -3.05 -14.97
CA GLU A 49 11.53 -2.34 -13.73
C GLU A 49 11.81 -0.83 -13.90
N MET A 50 12.88 -0.46 -14.60
CA MET A 50 13.17 0.94 -14.93
C MET A 50 12.08 1.56 -15.80
N ALA A 51 11.64 0.85 -16.85
CA ALA A 51 10.56 1.32 -17.73
C ALA A 51 9.23 1.49 -16.98
N LEU A 52 8.89 0.56 -16.08
CA LEU A 52 7.70 0.67 -15.24
C LEU A 52 7.76 1.90 -14.33
N LYS A 53 8.88 2.13 -13.64
CA LYS A 53 9.08 3.29 -12.77
C LYS A 53 8.97 4.61 -13.55
N GLN A 54 9.59 4.69 -14.72
CA GLN A 54 9.51 5.87 -15.58
C GLN A 54 8.08 6.14 -16.05
N ALA A 55 7.33 5.11 -16.45
CA ALA A 55 5.94 5.24 -16.84
C ALA A 55 5.06 5.71 -15.68
N LEU A 56 5.25 5.16 -14.48
CA LEU A 56 4.52 5.56 -13.27
C LEU A 56 4.83 7.01 -12.88
N GLN A 57 6.10 7.40 -12.86
CA GLN A 57 6.51 8.78 -12.55
C GLN A 57 5.97 9.78 -13.58
N ALA A 58 6.04 9.47 -14.87
CA ALA A 58 5.48 10.33 -15.93
C ALA A 58 3.96 10.46 -15.80
N SER A 59 3.25 9.37 -15.48
CA SER A 59 1.82 9.40 -15.24
C SER A 59 1.46 10.24 -14.02
N LEU A 60 2.20 10.09 -12.92
CA LEU A 60 2.03 10.87 -11.68
C LEU A 60 2.27 12.37 -11.93
N ALA A 61 3.31 12.74 -12.67
CA ALA A 61 3.61 14.13 -12.99
C ALA A 61 2.54 14.78 -13.90
N SER A 62 1.88 13.99 -14.76
CA SER A 62 0.81 14.46 -15.63
C SER A 62 -0.54 14.64 -14.91
N SER A 63 -0.73 13.93 -13.79
CA SER A 63 -1.91 14.01 -12.95
C SER A 63 -1.69 15.13 -11.92
N LYS A 64 -2.62 16.07 -11.73
CA LYS A 64 -2.53 17.12 -10.69
C LYS A 64 -2.65 16.57 -9.24
N VAL A 65 -2.28 15.31 -9.03
CA VAL A 65 -2.45 14.56 -7.79
C VAL A 65 -1.13 14.58 -7.02
N THR A 66 -1.12 15.20 -5.84
CA THR A 66 0.06 15.28 -4.97
C THR A 66 0.40 13.96 -4.28
N SER A 67 -0.60 13.11 -4.03
CA SER A 67 -0.40 11.77 -3.46
C SER A 67 -1.48 10.82 -3.98
N PRO A 68 -1.13 9.67 -4.58
CA PRO A 68 -2.11 8.67 -5.04
C PRO A 68 -3.04 8.17 -3.94
N LYS A 69 -2.55 8.15 -2.70
CA LYS A 69 -3.32 7.77 -1.50
C LYS A 69 -4.51 8.70 -1.28
N SER A 70 -4.41 9.98 -1.66
CA SER A 70 -5.49 10.96 -1.45
C SER A 70 -6.73 10.72 -2.32
N LEU A 71 -6.60 9.87 -3.35
CA LEU A 71 -7.71 9.49 -4.22
C LEU A 71 -8.65 8.46 -3.56
N LEU A 72 -8.21 7.77 -2.50
CA LEU A 72 -9.04 6.86 -1.68
C LEU A 72 -9.95 7.64 -0.72
N THR A 73 -10.84 8.46 -1.26
CA THR A 73 -11.77 9.29 -0.48
C THR A 73 -12.90 8.51 0.20
N ASN A 74 -13.22 7.29 -0.24
CA ASN A 74 -14.31 6.47 0.30
C ASN A 74 -13.86 5.34 1.23
N ALA A 75 -12.61 5.37 1.69
CA ALA A 75 -12.04 4.40 2.61
C ALA A 75 -11.02 5.04 3.56
N ILE A 76 -10.79 4.38 4.69
CA ILE A 76 -9.72 4.70 5.63
C ILE A 76 -8.53 3.84 5.23
N TYR A 77 -7.49 4.48 4.71
CA TYR A 77 -6.25 3.82 4.36
C TYR A 77 -5.32 3.74 5.57
N LEU A 78 -4.81 2.54 5.87
CA LEU A 78 -3.81 2.31 6.91
C LEU A 78 -2.48 1.87 6.30
N GLU A 79 -1.39 2.46 6.79
CA GLU A 79 -0.02 2.09 6.47
C GLU A 79 0.86 2.38 7.67
N ASP A 80 1.27 1.31 8.36
CA ASP A 80 1.98 1.38 9.62
C ASP A 80 1.23 2.24 10.67
N SER A 81 -0.10 2.18 10.67
CA SER A 81 -0.96 3.07 11.47
C SER A 81 -2.17 2.35 12.07
N VAL A 82 -2.76 2.98 13.10
CA VAL A 82 -3.93 2.51 13.84
C VAL A 82 -5.15 3.37 13.50
N ILE A 83 -6.32 2.73 13.50
CA ILE A 83 -7.60 3.39 13.68
C ILE A 83 -8.40 2.66 14.77
N GLU A 84 -9.16 3.42 15.57
CA GLU A 84 -10.15 2.86 16.48
C GLU A 84 -11.56 3.12 15.93
N LEU A 85 -12.35 2.07 15.75
CA LEU A 85 -13.73 2.16 15.32
C LEU A 85 -14.60 1.37 16.29
N PHE A 86 -15.53 2.05 16.95
CA PHE A 86 -16.46 1.42 17.91
C PHE A 86 -15.75 0.65 19.04
N GLY A 87 -14.60 1.15 19.51
CA GLY A 87 -13.80 0.49 20.54
C GLY A 87 -12.95 -0.68 20.04
N ILE A 88 -12.92 -0.94 18.72
CA ILE A 88 -12.07 -1.96 18.09
C ILE A 88 -10.83 -1.29 17.52
N ILE A 89 -9.65 -1.71 17.98
CA ILE A 89 -8.35 -1.20 17.55
C ILE A 89 -7.87 -2.02 16.34
N ILE A 90 -7.75 -1.34 15.20
CA ILE A 90 -7.33 -1.94 13.93
C ILE A 90 -5.97 -1.36 13.55
N TYR A 91 -4.95 -2.21 13.39
CA TYR A 91 -3.64 -1.82 12.86
C TYR A 91 -3.49 -2.37 11.44
N GLY A 92 -3.00 -1.53 10.52
CA GLY A 92 -2.79 -1.92 9.14
C GLY A 92 -1.38 -1.63 8.66
N THR A 93 -0.77 -2.61 7.98
CA THR A 93 0.56 -2.45 7.38
C THR A 93 0.67 -3.25 6.07
N PRO A 94 1.26 -2.66 5.01
CA PRO A 94 1.32 -3.29 3.69
C PRO A 94 2.57 -4.18 3.48
N TRP A 95 3.55 -4.13 4.41
CA TRP A 95 4.84 -4.78 4.22
C TRP A 95 4.70 -6.30 4.09
N GLN A 96 5.50 -6.89 3.22
CA GLN A 96 5.50 -8.32 2.99
C GLN A 96 6.91 -8.88 2.79
N PRO A 97 7.11 -10.18 3.06
CA PRO A 97 8.31 -10.88 2.62
C PRO A 97 8.48 -10.75 1.11
N ARG A 98 9.68 -10.42 0.67
CA ARG A 98 10.00 -10.24 -0.75
C ARG A 98 9.44 -11.37 -1.62
N VAL A 99 8.50 -11.01 -2.48
CA VAL A 99 8.05 -11.79 -3.64
C VAL A 99 8.23 -10.89 -4.87
N ASP A 100 9.12 -11.30 -5.77
CA ASP A 100 9.55 -10.52 -6.94
C ASP A 100 10.06 -9.09 -6.59
N ASN A 101 10.05 -8.18 -7.58
CA ASN A 101 10.45 -6.78 -7.45
C ASN A 101 9.25 -5.83 -7.54
N TRP A 102 8.27 -6.03 -6.67
CA TRP A 102 7.08 -5.17 -6.54
C TRP A 102 7.14 -4.34 -5.25
N ALA A 103 6.13 -3.49 -5.01
CA ALA A 103 6.09 -2.60 -3.85
C ALA A 103 5.94 -3.33 -2.51
N PHE A 104 6.28 -2.61 -1.43
CA PHE A 104 6.16 -3.04 -0.04
C PHE A 104 6.91 -4.34 0.29
N ASN A 105 7.98 -4.63 -0.45
CA ASN A 105 8.81 -5.82 -0.28
C ASN A 105 9.99 -5.55 0.67
N LEU A 106 10.10 -6.35 1.72
CA LEU A 106 11.26 -6.37 2.62
C LEU A 106 11.87 -7.77 2.69
N SER A 107 13.17 -7.84 2.92
CA SER A 107 13.85 -9.11 3.17
C SER A 107 13.35 -9.74 4.47
N ARG A 108 13.19 -11.07 4.46
CA ARG A 108 12.91 -11.82 5.69
C ARG A 108 14.02 -11.58 6.73
N GLY A 109 13.66 -11.67 8.01
CA GLY A 109 14.55 -11.37 9.13
C GLY A 109 14.34 -9.96 9.66
N GLN A 110 15.43 -9.28 10.01
CA GLN A 110 15.40 -7.99 10.72
C GLN A 110 14.54 -6.91 10.04
N PRO A 111 14.60 -6.69 8.70
CA PRO A 111 13.83 -5.60 8.09
C PRO A 111 12.32 -5.73 8.26
N LEU A 112 11.79 -6.95 8.16
CA LEU A 112 10.38 -7.23 8.44
C LEU A 112 10.08 -7.17 9.93
N LEU A 113 10.97 -7.72 10.76
CA LEU A 113 10.81 -7.67 12.22
C LEU A 113 10.72 -6.23 12.73
N ASP A 114 11.50 -5.30 12.16
CA ASP A 114 11.42 -3.88 12.51
C ASP A 114 10.05 -3.28 12.22
N LYS A 115 9.36 -3.74 11.17
CA LYS A 115 7.97 -3.35 10.88
C LYS A 115 7.00 -4.00 11.83
N TRP A 116 7.14 -5.30 12.10
CA TRP A 116 6.29 -6.04 13.03
C TRP A 116 6.40 -5.50 14.47
N ASN A 117 7.57 -5.02 14.88
CA ASN A 117 7.78 -4.42 16.19
C ASN A 117 7.05 -3.07 16.38
N ASN A 118 6.58 -2.43 15.29
CA ASN A 118 5.77 -1.21 15.39
C ASN A 118 4.28 -1.49 15.63
N ILE A 119 3.84 -2.76 15.59
CA ILE A 119 2.47 -3.14 15.90
C ILE A 119 2.25 -2.89 17.41
N PRO A 120 1.34 -1.99 17.81
CA PRO A 120 1.10 -1.72 19.22
C PRO A 120 0.50 -2.92 19.95
N ALA A 121 0.74 -3.01 21.26
CA ALA A 121 -0.01 -3.93 22.10
C ALA A 121 -1.50 -3.54 22.15
N GLY A 122 -2.38 -4.54 22.27
CA GLY A 122 -3.83 -4.31 22.38
C GLY A 122 -4.54 -4.09 21.04
N VAL A 123 -3.91 -4.41 19.91
CA VAL A 123 -4.59 -4.47 18.61
C VAL A 123 -5.57 -5.64 18.59
N ASP A 124 -6.83 -5.38 18.27
CA ASP A 124 -7.88 -6.39 18.14
C ASP A 124 -7.88 -7.03 16.75
N VAL A 125 -7.63 -6.22 15.70
CA VAL A 125 -7.60 -6.66 14.31
C VAL A 125 -6.31 -6.20 13.64
N LEU A 126 -5.51 -7.16 13.17
CA LEU A 126 -4.30 -6.91 12.40
C LEU A 126 -4.57 -7.14 10.90
N LEU A 127 -4.40 -6.09 10.09
CA LEU A 127 -4.49 -6.15 8.63
C LEU A 127 -3.09 -6.18 8.04
N THR A 128 -2.77 -7.27 7.34
CA THR A 128 -1.52 -7.45 6.59
C THR A 128 -1.82 -7.97 5.19
N HIS A 129 -0.96 -7.66 4.22
CA HIS A 129 -1.17 -8.06 2.83
C HIS A 129 -0.92 -9.57 2.61
N THR A 130 0.11 -10.12 3.25
CA THR A 130 0.46 -11.54 3.15
C THR A 130 0.17 -12.28 4.44
N PRO A 131 -0.22 -13.57 4.36
CA PRO A 131 -0.49 -14.38 5.55
C PRO A 131 0.76 -14.53 6.45
N PRO A 132 0.57 -14.81 7.75
CA PRO A 132 1.65 -15.22 8.63
C PRO A 132 2.20 -16.60 8.22
N LEU A 133 3.34 -16.98 8.81
CA LEU A 133 3.89 -18.31 8.59
C LEU A 133 2.96 -19.38 9.19
N GLY A 134 2.64 -20.42 8.40
CA GLY A 134 1.90 -21.60 8.87
C GLY A 134 0.45 -21.70 8.38
N GLU A 135 0.01 -20.74 7.58
CA GLU A 135 -1.26 -20.76 6.83
C GLU A 135 -1.08 -21.32 5.40
#